data_AF-A0A0R1NV81-F1
#
_entry.id   AF-A0A0R1NV81-F1
#
_cell.length_a   1.000
_cell.length_b   1.000
_cell.length_c   1.000
_cell.angle_alpha   90.00
_cell.angle_beta   90.00
_cell.angle_gamma   90.00
#
_symmetry.space_group_name_H-M   'P 1'
#
loop_
_entity.id
_entity.type
_entity.pdbx_description
1 polymer ?
#
loop_
_entity_poly.entity_id
_entity_poly.type
_entity_poly.pdbx_seq_one_letter_code
_entity_poly.pdbx_strand_id
1 'polypeptide(L)'
;MNNSGYTETFKTGEIISQHHLNLKTNTFAKNLPLVDSDQICPYDGSKMRIKLPSKASMDNWNEDEVCPKCNHIIFEKYNRGKLCSCINCTKRRAAEKKRLKTNLLDAQGDKRELVTLTSQDYLDLAVILQQLNAKSLKKIGVYSEHRRIGFDKVRVERLVAHHLLVVSEDSNNNALKILSDGSIEYDEASVNWHVWVTDDSDDNSRLLDELKNPNKINLLSDQEADDIYLQLARKELLKIFVMELETHRFDINSTDVSNLEIAIDHWLAFLTPAQIYAVIWRSVRHVNDERTKGTLGNYKYHLIHFIIKEGDYLITYLSDQGEEIKPYNFPRKVEKDLDTIIFFDQMIFLPNWFARKVPLSQGIVEMKNPRCLVGNTLEKISMQRITNLESIVAIVQDARWFKETDYGVVVNDGNVSWLFAEQLEVFNLMKAKGAVVNSHSRWLPEEFDYCINDFYSFRFIRHLLQALKNSTALNVTEDKSTMW
;
A
#
# COMPACT_ATOMS: atom_id res chain seq x y z
N MET A 1 57.30 9.93 14.49
CA MET A 1 58.55 10.70 14.18
C MET A 1 58.50 12.03 14.93
N ASN A 2 59.58 12.40 15.63
CA ASN A 2 59.68 13.67 16.39
C ASN A 2 59.83 14.87 15.45
N ASN A 3 58.71 15.53 15.13
CA ASN A 3 58.72 16.84 14.51
C ASN A 3 58.89 17.88 15.62
N SER A 4 60.11 18.37 15.82
CA SER A 4 60.52 19.29 16.90
C SER A 4 59.75 20.62 16.96
N GLY A 5 58.92 20.93 15.97
CA GLY A 5 58.04 22.11 15.96
C GLY A 5 56.74 21.99 16.77
N TYR A 6 56.34 20.78 17.19
CA TYR A 6 55.07 20.53 17.91
C TYR A 6 55.22 20.19 19.40
N THR A 7 56.42 20.30 19.97
CA THR A 7 56.60 20.19 21.43
C THR A 7 56.18 21.49 22.12
N GLU A 8 55.73 21.40 23.39
CA GLU A 8 55.26 22.53 24.23
C GLU A 8 56.30 23.63 24.43
N THR A 9 57.55 23.41 24.03
CA THR A 9 58.73 24.21 24.41
C THR A 9 59.07 25.40 23.51
N PHE A 10 58.54 25.52 22.28
CA PHE A 10 58.90 26.61 21.36
C PHE A 10 57.69 27.36 20.78
N LYS A 11 57.72 28.70 20.82
CA LYS A 11 56.69 29.54 20.18
C LYS A 11 56.96 29.66 18.68
N THR A 12 55.91 29.67 17.86
CA THR A 12 56.03 29.73 16.39
C THR A 12 56.87 30.93 15.88
N GLY A 13 56.78 32.08 16.56
CA GLY A 13 57.59 33.26 16.22
C GLY A 13 59.10 33.09 16.51
N GLU A 14 59.45 32.31 17.52
CA GLU A 14 60.85 32.01 17.87
C GLU A 14 61.46 31.08 16.82
N ILE A 15 60.72 30.05 16.37
CA ILE A 15 61.16 29.13 15.31
C ILE A 15 61.41 29.89 14.00
N ILE A 16 60.50 30.80 13.62
CA ILE A 16 60.65 31.63 12.41
C ILE A 16 61.91 32.50 12.50
N SER A 17 62.14 33.11 13.66
CA SER A 17 63.27 34.03 13.88
C SER A 17 64.61 33.29 13.94
N GLN A 18 64.67 32.16 14.65
CA GLN A 18 65.88 31.33 14.81
C GLN A 18 66.34 30.71 13.50
N HIS A 19 65.41 30.35 12.61
CA HIS A 19 65.72 29.77 11.31
C HIS A 19 65.67 30.78 10.15
N HIS A 20 65.59 32.09 10.46
CA HIS A 20 65.54 33.18 9.49
C HIS A 20 64.53 32.97 8.36
N LEU A 21 63.34 32.45 8.70
CA LEU A 21 62.30 32.13 7.73
C LEU A 21 61.53 33.40 7.34
N ASN A 22 61.42 33.68 6.04
CA ASN A 22 60.63 34.82 5.52
C ASN A 22 59.13 34.49 5.49
N LEU A 23 58.52 34.28 6.65
CA LEU A 23 57.12 33.86 6.80
C LEU A 23 56.43 34.62 7.96
N LYS A 24 55.14 34.92 7.80
CA LYS A 24 54.32 35.44 8.90
C LYS A 24 53.88 34.30 9.83
N THR A 25 53.79 34.56 11.12
CA THR A 25 53.45 33.56 12.16
C THR A 25 52.15 32.81 11.86
N ASN A 26 51.12 33.50 11.36
CA ASN A 26 49.83 32.91 10.98
C ASN A 26 49.85 32.07 9.70
N THR A 27 50.93 32.13 8.91
CA THR A 27 51.11 31.34 7.68
C THR A 27 52.08 30.17 7.85
N PHE A 28 52.76 30.07 8.99
CA PHE A 28 53.80 29.07 9.23
C PHE A 28 53.31 27.64 9.04
N ALA A 29 52.19 27.25 9.68
CA ALA A 29 51.63 25.90 9.57
C ALA A 29 51.30 25.53 8.11
N LYS A 30 50.77 26.47 7.32
CA LYS A 30 50.45 26.27 5.89
C LYS A 30 51.69 25.99 5.03
N ASN A 31 52.86 26.47 5.45
CA ASN A 31 54.12 26.31 4.72
C ASN A 31 54.98 25.12 5.19
N LEU A 32 54.59 24.43 6.28
CA LEU A 32 55.29 23.22 6.70
C LEU A 32 55.18 22.10 5.65
N PRO A 33 56.22 21.26 5.47
CA PRO A 33 56.10 20.08 4.63
C PRO A 33 55.04 19.13 5.19
N LEU A 34 54.45 18.32 4.31
CA LEU A 34 53.63 17.19 4.73
C LEU A 34 54.52 16.17 5.46
N VAL A 35 53.97 15.50 6.46
CA VAL A 35 54.66 14.45 7.22
C VAL A 35 54.12 13.09 6.86
N ASP A 36 54.96 12.06 6.94
CA ASP A 36 54.51 10.68 6.75
C ASP A 36 53.55 10.27 7.88
N SER A 37 52.41 9.73 7.48
CA SER A 37 51.45 9.02 8.34
C SER A 37 51.86 7.55 8.48
N ASP A 38 51.30 6.87 9.48
CA ASP A 38 51.44 5.43 9.67
C ASP A 38 50.60 4.63 8.66
N GLN A 39 49.66 5.28 7.96
CA GLN A 39 48.87 4.66 6.90
C GLN A 39 49.69 4.45 5.62
N ILE A 40 49.41 3.32 4.95
CA ILE A 40 50.11 2.90 3.74
C ILE A 40 49.14 2.95 2.56
N CYS A 41 49.60 3.49 1.43
CA CYS A 41 48.83 3.51 0.20
C CYS A 41 48.56 2.06 -0.29
N PRO A 42 47.29 1.66 -0.51
CA PRO A 42 46.95 0.30 -0.93
C PRO A 42 47.38 -0.03 -2.36
N TYR A 43 47.80 0.96 -3.16
CA TYR A 43 48.17 0.76 -4.57
C TYR A 43 49.67 0.67 -4.82
N ASP A 44 50.48 1.35 -4.01
CA ASP A 44 51.92 1.49 -4.27
C ASP A 44 52.80 1.24 -3.04
N GLY A 45 52.20 0.97 -1.87
CA GLY A 45 52.90 0.64 -0.64
C GLY A 45 53.67 1.80 0.00
N SER A 46 53.54 3.03 -0.52
CA SER A 46 54.21 4.21 0.06
C SER A 46 53.47 4.67 1.31
N LYS A 47 54.23 5.17 2.29
CA LYS A 47 53.63 5.88 3.43
C LYS A 47 52.85 7.09 2.92
N MET A 48 51.61 7.22 3.41
CA MET A 48 50.76 8.35 3.08
C MET A 48 51.27 9.59 3.81
N ARG A 49 50.92 10.77 3.33
CA ARG A 49 51.34 12.04 3.93
C ARG A 49 50.15 12.84 4.39
N ILE A 50 50.29 13.47 5.54
CA ILE A 50 49.26 14.33 6.13
C ILE A 50 49.86 15.71 6.43
N LYS A 51 49.02 16.72 6.37
CA LYS A 51 49.38 18.08 6.77
C LYS A 51 49.06 18.26 8.25
N LEU A 52 50.06 18.70 9.01
CA LEU A 52 49.90 18.97 10.44
C LEU A 52 49.11 20.27 10.68
N PRO A 53 48.24 20.32 11.70
CA PRO A 53 47.40 21.48 12.01
C PRO A 53 48.24 22.52 12.72
N SER A 54 47.86 23.80 12.73
CA SER A 54 48.46 24.71 13.72
C SER A 54 48.23 24.23 15.15
N LYS A 55 49.13 24.57 16.09
CA LYS A 55 49.01 24.21 17.52
C LYS A 55 47.62 24.52 18.11
N ALA A 56 47.01 25.64 17.74
CA ALA A 56 45.68 26.06 18.21
C ALA A 56 44.50 25.24 17.62
N SER A 57 44.75 24.41 16.61
CA SER A 57 43.74 23.61 15.91
C SER A 57 43.97 22.11 16.09
N MET A 58 44.89 21.72 16.99
CA MET A 58 45.25 20.33 17.23
C MET A 58 44.05 19.50 17.72
N ASP A 59 43.25 20.06 18.63
CA ASP A 59 42.09 19.37 19.21
C ASP A 59 40.96 19.08 18.20
N ASN A 60 40.96 19.80 17.07
CA ASN A 60 40.00 19.65 15.97
C ASN A 60 40.71 19.24 14.66
N TRP A 61 41.91 18.65 14.75
CA TRP A 61 42.70 18.30 13.58
C TRP A 61 42.27 16.98 12.97
N ASN A 62 41.83 17.06 11.72
CA ASN A 62 41.46 15.92 10.91
C ASN A 62 41.73 16.27 9.44
N GLU A 63 42.99 16.19 9.00
CA GLU A 63 43.31 16.40 7.58
C GLU A 63 43.28 15.09 6.80
N ASP A 64 42.92 15.18 5.52
CA ASP A 64 42.92 14.05 4.60
C ASP A 64 44.36 13.54 4.39
N GLU A 65 44.52 12.23 4.33
CA GLU A 65 45.81 11.62 4.04
C GLU A 65 45.99 11.44 2.54
N VAL A 66 47.14 11.85 2.00
CA VAL A 66 47.42 11.84 0.56
C VAL A 66 48.67 11.03 0.25
N CYS A 67 48.57 10.06 -0.66
CA CYS A 67 49.73 9.32 -1.13
C CYS A 67 50.61 10.22 -2.02
N PRO A 68 51.92 10.36 -1.75
CA PRO A 68 52.81 11.22 -2.52
C PRO A 68 53.12 10.72 -3.94
N LYS A 69 52.85 9.44 -4.26
CA LYS A 69 53.14 8.86 -5.58
C LYS A 69 51.92 8.85 -6.50
N CYS A 70 50.80 8.33 -6.01
CA CYS A 70 49.59 8.19 -6.82
C CYS A 70 48.50 9.23 -6.52
N ASN A 71 48.69 10.12 -5.54
CA ASN A 71 47.67 11.05 -5.04
C ASN A 71 46.38 10.36 -4.57
N HIS A 72 46.45 9.11 -4.10
CA HIS A 72 45.33 8.48 -3.39
C HIS A 72 45.00 9.28 -2.12
N ILE A 73 43.71 9.50 -1.86
CA ILE A 73 43.22 10.29 -0.73
C ILE A 73 42.35 9.39 0.14
N ILE A 74 42.67 9.30 1.43
CA ILE A 74 41.78 8.75 2.45
C ILE A 74 41.08 9.95 3.09
N PHE A 75 39.78 10.06 2.85
CA PHE A 75 38.99 11.17 3.35
C PHE A 75 38.68 11.03 4.83
N GLU A 76 38.61 12.18 5.49
CA GLU A 76 38.18 12.32 6.88
C GLU A 76 36.80 11.67 7.17
N LYS A 77 36.59 11.29 8.44
CA LYS A 77 35.33 10.77 9.00
C LYS A 77 34.08 11.61 8.70
N TYR A 78 34.21 12.93 8.47
CA TYR A 78 33.11 13.84 8.14
C TYR A 78 32.95 14.08 6.62
N ASN A 79 33.88 13.60 5.80
CA ASN A 79 33.85 13.68 4.33
C ASN A 79 33.39 12.36 3.66
N ARG A 80 32.53 11.57 4.33
CA ARG A 80 32.09 10.21 3.90
C ARG A 80 31.47 10.11 2.49
N GLY A 81 31.15 11.22 1.83
CA GLY A 81 30.61 11.25 0.46
C GLY A 81 31.62 11.56 -0.65
N LYS A 82 32.88 11.88 -0.33
CA LYS A 82 33.88 12.23 -1.35
C LYS A 82 34.54 10.97 -1.92
N LEU A 83 34.79 10.98 -3.24
CA LEU A 83 35.44 9.90 -3.97
C LEU A 83 36.85 10.31 -4.42
N CYS A 84 37.81 9.42 -4.25
CA CYS A 84 39.19 9.69 -4.61
C CYS A 84 39.34 9.64 -6.14
N SER A 85 39.85 10.72 -6.73
CA SER A 85 40.05 10.90 -8.17
C SER A 85 41.41 10.41 -8.68
N CYS A 86 42.20 9.71 -7.85
CA CYS A 86 43.49 9.19 -8.29
C CYS A 86 43.36 8.16 -9.42
N ILE A 87 44.41 7.97 -10.21
CA ILE A 87 44.37 7.11 -11.40
C ILE A 87 44.00 5.66 -11.05
N ASN A 88 44.48 5.15 -9.91
CA ASN A 88 44.22 3.79 -9.48
C ASN A 88 42.79 3.61 -8.94
N CYS A 89 42.28 4.55 -8.14
CA CYS A 89 40.87 4.56 -7.72
C CYS A 89 39.92 4.68 -8.90
N THR A 90 40.28 5.49 -9.90
CA THR A 90 39.46 5.66 -11.11
C THR A 90 39.46 4.39 -11.95
N LYS A 91 40.62 3.75 -12.16
CA LYS A 91 40.74 2.45 -12.83
C LYS A 91 39.97 1.35 -12.10
N ARG A 92 40.08 1.28 -10.77
CA ARG A 92 39.35 0.31 -9.94
C ARG A 92 37.84 0.50 -10.08
N ARG A 93 37.32 1.72 -9.93
CA ARG A 93 35.89 2.03 -10.11
C ARG A 93 35.41 1.70 -11.53
N ALA A 94 36.22 1.96 -12.55
CA ALA A 94 35.91 1.61 -13.93
C ALA A 94 35.88 0.08 -14.14
N ALA A 95 36.81 -0.66 -13.53
CA ALA A 95 36.83 -2.13 -13.56
C ALA A 95 35.63 -2.74 -12.82
N GLU A 96 35.29 -2.21 -11.65
CA GLU A 96 34.08 -2.58 -10.89
C GLU A 96 32.82 -2.30 -11.71
N LYS A 97 32.72 -1.13 -12.36
CA LYS A 97 31.62 -0.80 -13.28
C LYS A 97 31.53 -1.78 -14.45
N LYS A 98 32.66 -2.12 -15.08
CA LYS A 98 32.69 -3.09 -16.18
C LYS A 98 32.25 -4.47 -15.71
N ARG A 99 32.72 -4.91 -14.55
CA ARG A 99 32.32 -6.19 -13.93
C ARG A 99 30.83 -6.23 -13.64
N LEU A 100 30.27 -5.17 -13.04
CA LEU A 100 28.82 -5.04 -12.81
C LEU A 100 28.04 -5.15 -14.12
N LYS A 101 28.46 -4.41 -15.15
CA LYS A 101 27.83 -4.44 -16.48
C LYS A 101 27.83 -5.85 -17.07
N THR A 102 28.96 -6.55 -17.00
CA THR A 102 29.08 -7.94 -17.48
C THR A 102 28.19 -8.89 -16.69
N ASN A 103 28.23 -8.84 -15.35
CA ASN A 103 27.38 -9.71 -14.52
C ASN A 103 25.88 -9.50 -14.80
N LEU A 104 25.45 -8.25 -15.02
CA LEU A 104 24.06 -7.96 -15.37
C LEU A 104 23.70 -8.55 -16.73
N LEU A 105 24.55 -8.37 -17.75
CA LEU A 105 24.32 -8.94 -19.08
C LEU A 105 24.27 -10.47 -19.04
N ASP A 106 25.15 -11.11 -18.27
CA ASP A 106 25.19 -12.57 -18.13
C ASP A 106 23.94 -13.10 -17.40
N ALA A 107 23.37 -12.32 -16.46
CA ALA A 107 22.18 -12.68 -15.70
C ALA A 107 20.86 -12.42 -16.46
N GLN A 108 20.89 -11.68 -17.57
CA GLN A 108 19.67 -11.29 -18.30
C GLN A 108 18.98 -12.45 -19.01
N GLY A 109 19.67 -13.56 -19.31
CA GLY A 109 19.04 -14.74 -19.92
C GLY A 109 18.35 -14.47 -21.28
N ASP A 110 17.48 -15.40 -21.68
CA ASP A 110 16.75 -15.31 -22.94
C ASP A 110 15.49 -14.44 -22.83
N LYS A 111 15.20 -13.68 -23.90
CA LYS A 111 13.99 -12.87 -23.96
C LYS A 111 12.74 -13.74 -24.03
N ARG A 112 11.64 -13.24 -23.46
CA ARG A 112 10.32 -13.85 -23.58
C ARG A 112 9.69 -13.51 -24.93
N GLU A 113 9.10 -14.51 -25.57
CA GLU A 113 8.34 -14.29 -26.80
C GLU A 113 6.99 -13.63 -26.50
N LEU A 114 6.65 -12.61 -27.29
CA LEU A 114 5.44 -11.80 -27.18
C LEU A 114 4.14 -12.64 -27.13
N VAL A 115 4.11 -13.75 -27.85
CA VAL A 115 2.96 -14.68 -27.91
C VAL A 115 2.72 -15.46 -26.61
N THR A 116 3.70 -15.47 -25.70
CA THR A 116 3.63 -16.20 -24.42
C THR A 116 3.18 -15.34 -23.24
N LEU A 117 3.00 -14.04 -23.45
CA LEU A 117 2.61 -13.10 -22.41
C LEU A 117 1.11 -13.26 -22.11
N THR A 118 0.78 -13.22 -20.82
CA THR A 118 -0.62 -13.20 -20.37
C THR A 118 -1.23 -11.82 -20.56
N SER A 119 -2.57 -11.78 -20.49
CA SER A 119 -3.37 -10.57 -20.41
C SER A 119 -2.85 -9.55 -19.37
N GLN A 120 -2.50 -10.06 -18.18
CA GLN A 120 -2.00 -9.25 -17.07
C GLN A 120 -0.61 -8.69 -17.37
N ASP A 121 0.26 -9.48 -18.01
CA ASP A 121 1.61 -9.06 -18.40
C ASP A 121 1.59 -7.88 -19.37
N TYR A 122 0.70 -7.94 -20.36
CA TYR A 122 0.51 -6.85 -21.31
C TYR A 122 0.01 -5.57 -20.64
N LEU A 123 -1.01 -5.69 -19.79
CA LEU A 123 -1.54 -4.55 -19.05
C LEU A 123 -0.45 -3.91 -18.19
N ASP A 124 0.33 -4.72 -17.48
CA ASP A 124 1.40 -4.25 -16.63
C ASP A 124 2.52 -3.57 -17.43
N LEU A 125 2.97 -4.17 -18.53
CA LEU A 125 3.96 -3.55 -19.41
C LEU A 125 3.44 -2.22 -19.96
N ALA A 126 2.21 -2.17 -20.45
CA ALA A 126 1.60 -0.95 -20.97
C ALA A 126 1.57 0.18 -19.93
N VAL A 127 1.17 -0.14 -18.69
CA VAL A 127 1.15 0.82 -17.58
C VAL A 127 2.55 1.37 -17.30
N ILE A 128 3.55 0.50 -17.13
CA ILE A 128 4.93 0.91 -16.82
C ILE A 128 5.51 1.75 -17.96
N LEU A 129 5.30 1.33 -19.21
CA LEU A 129 5.81 2.02 -20.40
C LEU A 129 5.16 3.39 -20.61
N GLN A 130 3.86 3.53 -20.34
CA GLN A 130 3.17 4.81 -20.40
C GLN A 130 3.55 5.72 -19.22
N GLN A 131 3.62 5.19 -17.99
CA GLN A 131 4.03 5.94 -16.79
C GLN A 131 5.44 6.53 -16.95
N LEU A 132 6.42 5.71 -17.34
CA LEU A 132 7.81 6.16 -17.53
C LEU A 132 8.03 6.90 -18.86
N ASN A 133 6.98 7.05 -19.68
CA ASN A 133 7.05 7.60 -21.02
C ASN A 133 8.20 7.00 -21.86
N ALA A 134 8.27 5.67 -21.88
CA ALA A 134 9.33 4.93 -22.54
C ALA A 134 9.39 5.28 -24.04
N LYS A 135 10.61 5.45 -24.55
CA LYS A 135 10.91 5.76 -25.97
C LYS A 135 11.68 4.64 -26.67
N SER A 136 11.98 3.57 -25.93
CA SER A 136 12.80 2.44 -26.36
C SER A 136 12.49 1.29 -25.42
N LEU A 137 12.61 0.04 -25.89
CA LEU A 137 12.55 -1.16 -25.04
C LEU A 137 13.77 -1.26 -24.13
N LYS A 138 14.88 -0.61 -24.51
CA LYS A 138 16.06 -0.44 -23.67
C LYS A 138 15.98 0.85 -22.87
N LYS A 139 16.31 0.79 -21.58
CA LYS A 139 16.39 1.93 -20.65
C LYS A 139 15.08 2.72 -20.63
N ILE A 140 14.02 2.06 -20.16
CA ILE A 140 12.67 2.64 -20.14
C ILE A 140 12.53 3.76 -19.10
N GLY A 141 13.44 3.86 -18.14
CA GLY A 141 13.53 4.95 -17.16
C GLY A 141 13.74 4.46 -15.73
N VAL A 142 13.80 5.43 -14.81
CA VAL A 142 13.93 5.23 -13.35
C VAL A 142 12.73 5.86 -12.65
N TYR A 143 12.13 5.16 -11.69
CA TYR A 143 10.97 5.67 -10.94
C TYR A 143 11.30 6.86 -10.06
N SER A 144 12.43 6.83 -9.35
CA SER A 144 12.84 7.90 -8.44
C SER A 144 13.08 9.25 -9.12
N GLU A 145 13.25 9.27 -10.45
CA GLU A 145 13.34 10.50 -11.25
C GLU A 145 11.97 11.18 -11.46
N HIS A 146 10.87 10.45 -11.25
CA HIS A 146 9.50 10.89 -11.51
C HIS A 146 8.75 11.22 -10.21
N ARG A 147 8.96 12.43 -9.66
CA ARG A 147 8.35 12.87 -8.39
C ARG A 147 6.82 12.78 -8.29
N ARG A 148 6.11 12.71 -9.42
CA ARG A 148 4.64 12.68 -9.48
C ARG A 148 4.07 11.28 -9.71
N ILE A 149 4.91 10.29 -9.97
CA ILE A 149 4.50 8.92 -10.23
C ILE A 149 4.90 8.12 -8.99
N GLY A 150 3.91 7.53 -8.32
CA GLY A 150 4.17 6.58 -7.25
C GLY A 150 4.89 5.36 -7.79
N PHE A 151 5.86 4.83 -7.03
CA PHE A 151 6.53 3.59 -7.40
C PHE A 151 5.55 2.41 -7.29
N ASP A 152 5.21 1.80 -8.42
CA ASP A 152 4.32 0.65 -8.48
C ASP A 152 5.07 -0.65 -8.24
N LYS A 153 5.40 -0.86 -6.97
CA LYS A 153 6.22 -1.99 -6.53
C LYS A 153 5.64 -3.34 -6.97
N VAL A 154 4.34 -3.55 -6.73
CA VAL A 154 3.68 -4.84 -7.00
C VAL A 154 3.75 -5.20 -8.48
N ARG A 155 3.53 -4.22 -9.36
CA ARG A 155 3.60 -4.42 -10.81
C ARG A 155 5.02 -4.70 -11.28
N VAL A 156 6.00 -3.97 -10.75
CA VAL A 156 7.42 -4.19 -11.07
C VAL A 156 7.89 -5.57 -10.61
N GLU A 157 7.61 -5.96 -9.37
CA GLU A 157 7.96 -7.28 -8.83
C GLU A 157 7.37 -8.41 -9.68
N ARG A 158 6.11 -8.30 -10.12
CA ARG A 158 5.47 -9.29 -10.99
C ARG A 158 6.15 -9.39 -12.36
N LEU A 159 6.42 -8.25 -13.00
CA LEU A 159 7.11 -8.24 -14.30
C LEU A 159 8.54 -8.78 -14.23
N VAL A 160 9.25 -8.53 -13.12
CA VAL A 160 10.58 -9.11 -12.87
C VAL A 160 10.48 -10.62 -12.65
N ALA A 161 9.51 -11.08 -11.85
CA ALA A 161 9.27 -12.50 -11.60
C ALA A 161 8.90 -13.26 -12.89
N HIS A 162 8.16 -12.63 -13.79
CA HIS A 162 7.81 -13.19 -15.11
C HIS A 162 8.91 -13.00 -16.16
N HIS A 163 10.06 -12.42 -15.78
CA HIS A 163 11.21 -12.17 -16.65
C HIS A 163 10.89 -11.28 -17.87
N LEU A 164 10.01 -10.30 -17.67
CA LEU A 164 9.61 -9.31 -18.67
C LEU A 164 10.31 -7.97 -18.46
N LEU A 165 10.75 -7.69 -17.24
CA LEU A 165 11.65 -6.59 -16.91
C LEU A 165 12.95 -7.14 -16.36
N VAL A 166 14.06 -6.60 -16.86
CA VAL A 166 15.40 -6.88 -16.34
C VAL A 166 16.13 -5.58 -16.04
N VAL A 167 17.02 -5.62 -15.06
CA VAL A 167 17.82 -4.45 -14.69
C VAL A 167 18.74 -4.07 -15.85
N SER A 168 18.67 -2.79 -16.23
CA SER A 168 19.53 -2.22 -17.25
C SER A 168 20.95 -2.11 -16.73
N GLU A 169 21.90 -2.50 -17.57
CA GLU A 169 23.32 -2.40 -17.28
C GLU A 169 23.84 -0.95 -17.32
N ASP A 170 22.99 0.00 -17.72
CA ASP A 170 23.22 1.44 -17.67
C ASP A 170 22.65 2.09 -16.38
N SER A 171 22.16 1.28 -15.44
CA SER A 171 21.74 1.74 -14.11
C SER A 171 22.89 2.40 -13.34
N ASN A 172 22.54 3.31 -12.43
CA ASN A 172 23.53 3.95 -11.57
C ASN A 172 24.13 2.91 -10.61
N ASN A 173 25.46 2.81 -10.57
CA ASN A 173 26.17 1.89 -9.67
C ASN A 173 25.80 2.06 -8.20
N ASN A 174 25.37 3.26 -7.77
CA ASN A 174 24.96 3.50 -6.39
C ASN A 174 23.63 2.82 -6.03
N ALA A 175 22.83 2.42 -7.02
CA ALA A 175 21.58 1.68 -6.84
C ALA A 175 21.79 0.15 -6.87
N LEU A 176 23.04 -0.31 -7.04
CA LEU A 176 23.40 -1.72 -7.18
C LEU A 176 24.40 -2.14 -6.09
N LYS A 177 24.26 -3.35 -5.57
CA LYS A 177 25.17 -3.94 -4.59
C LYS A 177 25.44 -5.39 -4.94
N ILE A 178 26.72 -5.74 -5.11
CA ILE A 178 27.13 -7.13 -5.30
C ILE A 178 27.20 -7.81 -3.94
N LEU A 179 26.52 -8.93 -3.79
CA LEU A 179 26.57 -9.79 -2.61
C LEU A 179 27.77 -10.74 -2.69
N SER A 180 28.13 -11.33 -1.55
CA SER A 180 29.32 -12.19 -1.42
C SER A 180 29.27 -13.44 -2.32
N ASP A 181 28.08 -13.90 -2.68
CA ASP A 181 27.83 -15.02 -3.58
C ASP A 181 27.86 -14.64 -5.08
N GLY A 182 28.07 -13.36 -5.39
CA GLY A 182 28.11 -12.83 -6.74
C GLY A 182 26.75 -12.37 -7.29
N SER A 183 25.66 -12.57 -6.54
CA SER A 183 24.34 -12.03 -6.89
C SER A 183 24.30 -10.50 -6.75
N ILE A 184 23.34 -9.87 -7.43
CA ILE A 184 23.19 -8.41 -7.47
C ILE A 184 21.90 -8.05 -6.74
N GLU A 185 22.04 -7.35 -5.62
CA GLU A 185 20.97 -6.67 -4.91
C GLU A 185 20.81 -5.26 -5.51
N TYR A 186 19.57 -4.80 -5.64
CA TYR A 186 19.28 -3.49 -6.22
C TYR A 186 18.03 -2.85 -5.62
N ASP A 187 17.99 -1.53 -5.65
CA ASP A 187 16.78 -0.75 -5.33
C ASP A 187 15.94 -0.57 -6.59
N GLU A 188 14.80 -1.27 -6.64
CA GLU A 188 13.87 -1.30 -7.78
C GLU A 188 13.40 0.11 -8.23
N ALA A 189 13.28 1.04 -7.29
CA ALA A 189 12.85 2.40 -7.59
C ALA A 189 13.98 3.26 -8.24
N SER A 190 15.24 2.86 -8.06
CA SER A 190 16.43 3.64 -8.42
C SER A 190 17.24 3.07 -9.59
N VAL A 191 16.88 1.88 -10.09
CA VAL A 191 17.49 1.27 -11.28
C VAL A 191 16.76 1.67 -12.56
N ASN A 192 17.49 1.60 -13.68
CA ASN A 192 16.89 1.63 -15.00
C ASN A 192 16.44 0.22 -15.38
N TRP A 193 15.34 0.13 -16.12
CA TRP A 193 14.77 -1.13 -16.57
C TRP A 193 14.93 -1.31 -18.09
N HIS A 194 15.05 -2.56 -18.53
CA HIS A 194 14.86 -2.99 -19.91
C HIS A 194 13.61 -3.87 -20.00
N VAL A 195 12.83 -3.70 -21.06
CA VAL A 195 11.81 -4.67 -21.44
C VAL A 195 12.49 -5.85 -22.11
N TRP A 196 12.24 -7.05 -21.59
CA TRP A 196 12.88 -8.30 -21.99
C TRP A 196 11.96 -9.19 -22.82
N VAL A 197 11.28 -8.56 -23.78
CA VAL A 197 10.34 -9.19 -24.69
C VAL A 197 10.89 -9.12 -26.12
N THR A 198 10.58 -10.14 -26.92
CA THR A 198 10.88 -10.22 -28.35
C THR A 198 9.66 -10.72 -29.10
N ASP A 199 9.57 -10.42 -30.39
CA ASP A 199 8.68 -11.11 -31.31
C ASP A 199 9.45 -11.55 -32.56
N ASP A 200 8.75 -12.18 -33.51
CA ASP A 200 9.35 -12.64 -34.77
C ASP A 200 9.82 -11.49 -35.68
N SER A 201 9.50 -10.24 -35.33
CA SER A 201 9.95 -9.07 -36.06
C SER A 201 11.18 -8.46 -35.39
N ASP A 202 12.16 -8.06 -36.19
CA ASP A 202 13.30 -7.29 -35.68
C ASP A 202 12.97 -5.79 -35.46
N ASP A 203 11.68 -5.40 -35.49
CA ASP A 203 11.24 -4.01 -35.33
C ASP A 203 10.91 -3.66 -33.87
N ASN A 204 11.93 -3.22 -33.14
CA ASN A 204 11.79 -2.76 -31.75
C ASN A 204 10.87 -1.54 -31.59
N SER A 205 10.69 -0.71 -32.62
CA SER A 205 9.81 0.48 -32.51
C SER A 205 8.36 0.04 -32.58
N ARG A 206 8.04 -0.86 -33.51
CA ARG A 206 6.72 -1.50 -33.61
C ARG A 206 6.37 -2.27 -32.34
N LEU A 207 7.30 -3.07 -31.83
CA LEU A 207 7.10 -3.84 -30.58
C LEU A 207 6.90 -2.91 -29.37
N LEU A 208 7.66 -1.82 -29.26
CA LEU A 208 7.44 -0.81 -28.22
C LEU A 208 6.04 -0.22 -28.31
N ASP A 209 5.61 0.18 -29.51
CA ASP A 209 4.28 0.78 -29.69
C ASP A 209 3.15 -0.22 -29.38
N GLU A 210 3.32 -1.50 -29.72
CA GLU A 210 2.38 -2.58 -29.41
C GLU A 210 2.29 -2.87 -27.90
N LEU A 211 3.43 -2.91 -27.20
CA LEU A 211 3.46 -3.11 -25.74
C LEU A 211 3.00 -1.88 -24.97
N LYS A 212 3.29 -0.67 -25.49
CA LYS A 212 2.93 0.59 -24.84
C LYS A 212 1.45 0.92 -25.06
N ASN A 213 0.89 0.62 -26.22
CA ASN A 213 -0.50 0.91 -26.58
C ASN A 213 -1.18 -0.37 -27.10
N PRO A 214 -1.60 -1.27 -26.20
CA PRO A 214 -2.17 -2.55 -26.60
C PRO A 214 -3.53 -2.33 -27.28
N ASN A 215 -3.60 -2.58 -28.59
CA ASN A 215 -4.79 -2.34 -29.42
C ASN A 215 -5.47 -3.64 -29.92
N LYS A 216 -5.08 -4.82 -29.40
CA LYS A 216 -5.56 -6.12 -29.89
C LYS A 216 -6.23 -6.93 -28.78
N ILE A 217 -7.50 -7.28 -29.01
CA ILE A 217 -8.32 -8.21 -28.22
C ILE A 217 -7.74 -9.64 -28.20
N ASN A 218 -6.90 -10.00 -29.19
CA ASN A 218 -6.42 -11.38 -29.41
C ASN A 218 -5.50 -11.96 -28.31
N LEU A 219 -5.26 -11.22 -27.23
CA LEU A 219 -4.36 -11.61 -26.14
C LEU A 219 -5.12 -12.12 -24.91
N LEU A 220 -6.44 -11.97 -24.87
CA LEU A 220 -7.22 -12.28 -23.68
C LEU A 220 -8.02 -13.56 -23.90
N SER A 221 -7.84 -14.55 -23.02
CA SER A 221 -8.93 -15.49 -22.79
C SER A 221 -10.08 -14.74 -22.10
N ASP A 222 -11.34 -15.12 -22.39
CA ASP A 222 -12.52 -14.50 -21.77
C ASP A 222 -12.39 -14.49 -20.23
N GLN A 223 -11.86 -15.57 -19.66
CA GLN A 223 -11.64 -15.71 -18.23
C GLN A 223 -10.62 -14.69 -17.67
N GLU A 224 -9.49 -14.48 -18.33
CA GLU A 224 -8.50 -13.48 -17.89
C GLU A 224 -9.04 -12.05 -18.02
N ALA A 225 -9.80 -11.77 -19.09
CA ALA A 225 -10.45 -10.47 -19.24
C ALA A 225 -11.45 -10.20 -18.12
N ASP A 226 -12.25 -11.21 -17.75
CA ASP A 226 -13.23 -11.14 -16.67
C ASP A 226 -12.57 -10.92 -15.31
N ASP A 227 -11.47 -11.63 -15.03
CA ASP A 227 -10.71 -11.47 -13.79
C ASP A 227 -10.07 -10.09 -13.66
N ILE A 228 -9.47 -9.57 -14.74
CA ILE A 228 -8.90 -8.22 -14.76
C ILE A 228 -9.99 -7.16 -14.62
N TYR A 229 -11.14 -7.34 -15.28
CA TYR A 229 -12.30 -6.46 -15.08
C TYR A 229 -12.66 -6.42 -13.60
N LEU A 230 -12.93 -7.57 -12.98
CA LEU A 230 -13.32 -7.64 -11.58
C LEU A 230 -12.34 -6.92 -10.66
N GLN A 231 -11.04 -7.14 -10.84
CA GLN A 231 -9.99 -6.48 -10.07
C GLN A 231 -10.01 -4.95 -10.24
N LEU A 232 -10.09 -4.45 -11.47
CA LEU A 232 -10.11 -3.02 -11.75
C LEU A 232 -11.40 -2.35 -11.26
N ALA A 233 -12.54 -3.01 -11.41
CA ALA A 233 -13.82 -2.52 -10.90
C ALA A 233 -13.81 -2.41 -9.37
N ARG A 234 -13.29 -3.42 -8.66
CA ARG A 234 -13.10 -3.38 -7.20
C ARG A 234 -12.22 -2.21 -6.77
N LYS A 235 -11.06 -2.07 -7.41
CA LYS A 235 -10.08 -1.01 -7.13
C LYS A 235 -10.69 0.39 -7.28
N GLU A 236 -11.38 0.63 -8.40
CA GLU A 236 -12.03 1.91 -8.67
C GLU A 236 -13.21 2.18 -7.73
N LEU A 237 -14.02 1.17 -7.42
CA LEU A 237 -15.13 1.31 -6.45
C LEU A 237 -14.62 1.60 -5.05
N LEU A 238 -13.54 0.96 -4.61
CA LEU A 238 -12.91 1.24 -3.32
C LEU A 238 -12.40 2.68 -3.26
N LYS A 239 -11.73 3.15 -4.32
CA LYS A 239 -11.28 4.55 -4.46
C LYS A 239 -12.45 5.53 -4.36
N ILE A 240 -13.56 5.23 -5.03
CA ILE A 240 -14.80 6.01 -4.96
C ILE A 240 -15.38 6.00 -3.54
N PHE A 241 -15.39 4.85 -2.87
CA PHE A 241 -15.91 4.71 -1.51
C PHE A 241 -15.09 5.55 -0.52
N VAL A 242 -13.78 5.39 -0.54
CA VAL A 242 -12.85 6.17 0.30
C VAL A 242 -13.00 7.67 0.04
N MET A 243 -13.11 8.09 -1.23
CA MET A 243 -13.33 9.50 -1.57
C MET A 243 -14.64 10.07 -0.99
N GLU A 244 -15.75 9.32 -1.04
CA GLU A 244 -17.02 9.77 -0.43
C GLU A 244 -16.90 9.84 1.10
N LEU A 245 -16.21 8.90 1.73
CA LEU A 245 -15.94 8.90 3.17
C LEU A 245 -15.08 10.10 3.59
N GLU A 246 -13.98 10.36 2.88
CA GLU A 246 -13.09 11.51 3.11
C GLU A 246 -13.82 12.84 2.90
N THR A 247 -14.65 12.94 1.87
CA THR A 247 -15.48 14.13 1.58
C THR A 247 -16.37 14.48 2.78
N HIS A 248 -16.87 13.47 3.47
CA HIS A 248 -17.70 13.63 4.67
C HIS A 248 -16.91 13.50 5.98
N ARG A 249 -15.57 13.47 5.97
CA ARG A 249 -14.72 13.39 7.16
C ARG A 249 -15.05 12.19 8.06
N PHE A 250 -15.13 11.01 7.47
CA PHE A 250 -15.10 9.76 8.21
C PHE A 250 -13.66 9.29 8.34
N ASP A 251 -13.26 8.91 9.55
CA ASP A 251 -11.96 8.28 9.80
C ASP A 251 -12.01 6.80 9.40
N ILE A 252 -10.98 6.33 8.69
CA ILE A 252 -10.92 4.97 8.14
C ILE A 252 -9.59 4.34 8.59
N ASN A 253 -9.66 3.12 9.12
CA ASN A 253 -8.47 2.30 9.42
C ASN A 253 -8.35 1.10 8.45
N SER A 254 -7.29 0.29 8.60
CA SER A 254 -7.06 -0.87 7.72
C SER A 254 -8.17 -1.92 7.79
N THR A 255 -8.77 -2.15 8.97
CA THR A 255 -9.88 -3.10 9.14
C THR A 255 -11.13 -2.61 8.43
N ASP A 256 -11.39 -1.31 8.47
CA ASP A 256 -12.48 -0.69 7.73
C ASP A 256 -12.31 -0.87 6.22
N VAL A 257 -11.10 -0.68 5.68
CA VAL A 257 -10.81 -0.91 4.25
C VAL A 257 -11.18 -2.33 3.83
N SER A 258 -10.78 -3.36 4.60
CA SER A 258 -11.16 -4.74 4.31
C SER A 258 -12.67 -4.98 4.35
N ASN A 259 -13.39 -4.32 5.27
CA ASN A 259 -14.85 -4.40 5.32
C ASN A 259 -15.51 -3.76 4.09
N LEU A 260 -14.96 -2.64 3.59
CA LEU A 260 -15.43 -1.99 2.36
C LEU A 260 -15.22 -2.90 1.14
N GLU A 261 -14.06 -3.57 1.03
CA GLU A 261 -13.76 -4.52 -0.05
C GLU A 261 -14.76 -5.67 -0.07
N ILE A 262 -15.04 -6.28 1.09
CA ILE A 262 -16.03 -7.35 1.23
C ILE A 262 -17.43 -6.87 0.81
N ALA A 263 -17.83 -5.66 1.22
CA ALA A 263 -19.12 -5.10 0.83
C ALA A 263 -19.21 -4.88 -0.68
N ILE A 264 -18.17 -4.33 -1.30
CA ILE A 264 -18.09 -4.13 -2.76
C ILE A 264 -18.23 -5.47 -3.48
N ASP A 265 -17.54 -6.51 -3.01
CA ASP A 265 -17.61 -7.86 -3.59
C ASP A 265 -19.02 -8.44 -3.56
N HIS A 266 -19.70 -8.31 -2.43
CA HIS A 266 -21.08 -8.75 -2.31
C HIS A 266 -22.02 -7.97 -3.23
N TRP A 267 -21.82 -6.66 -3.36
CA TRP A 267 -22.68 -5.84 -4.22
C TRP A 267 -22.43 -6.09 -5.72
N LEU A 268 -21.18 -6.36 -6.11
CA LEU A 268 -20.79 -6.69 -7.48
C LEU A 268 -21.45 -7.99 -8.00
N ALA A 269 -21.86 -8.89 -7.11
CA ALA A 269 -22.60 -10.10 -7.49
C ALA A 269 -23.95 -9.79 -8.17
N PHE A 270 -24.57 -8.65 -7.85
CA PHE A 270 -25.94 -8.34 -8.30
C PHE A 270 -26.04 -7.03 -9.09
N LEU A 271 -25.12 -6.09 -8.85
CA LEU A 271 -25.18 -4.71 -9.34
C LEU A 271 -24.04 -4.37 -10.29
N THR A 272 -24.27 -3.37 -11.13
CA THR A 272 -23.20 -2.72 -11.91
C THR A 272 -22.37 -1.79 -11.02
N PRO A 273 -21.10 -1.49 -11.35
CA PRO A 273 -20.30 -0.50 -10.62
C PRO A 273 -21.00 0.87 -10.48
N ALA A 274 -21.72 1.31 -11.50
CA ALA A 274 -22.52 2.53 -11.49
C ALA A 274 -23.65 2.52 -10.46
N GLN A 275 -24.31 1.38 -10.27
CA GLN A 275 -25.33 1.19 -9.24
C GLN A 275 -24.70 1.14 -7.86
N ILE A 276 -23.55 0.47 -7.72
CA ILE A 276 -22.81 0.43 -6.46
C ILE A 276 -22.38 1.83 -6.03
N TYR A 277 -21.91 2.67 -6.96
CA TYR A 277 -21.62 4.05 -6.63
C TYR A 277 -22.87 4.80 -6.13
N ALA A 278 -24.04 4.57 -6.73
CA ALA A 278 -25.28 5.15 -6.22
C ALA A 278 -25.61 4.68 -4.79
N VAL A 279 -25.34 3.41 -4.47
CA VAL A 279 -25.49 2.85 -3.11
C VAL A 279 -24.53 3.55 -2.14
N ILE A 280 -23.23 3.57 -2.44
CA ILE A 280 -22.18 4.24 -1.65
C ILE A 280 -22.55 5.70 -1.39
N TRP A 281 -22.91 6.44 -2.43
CA TRP A 281 -23.22 7.86 -2.33
C TRP A 281 -24.39 8.14 -1.39
N ARG A 282 -25.43 7.30 -1.45
CA ARG A 282 -26.65 7.43 -0.64
C ARG A 282 -26.41 7.01 0.81
N SER A 283 -25.73 5.88 1.03
CA SER A 283 -25.48 5.37 2.38
C SER A 283 -24.55 6.28 3.17
N VAL A 284 -23.45 6.76 2.58
CA VAL A 284 -22.50 7.68 3.23
C VAL A 284 -23.21 8.97 3.67
N ARG A 285 -24.06 9.55 2.80
CA ARG A 285 -24.79 10.79 3.13
C ARG A 285 -25.85 10.58 4.19
N HIS A 286 -26.60 9.49 4.10
CA HIS A 286 -27.59 9.15 5.12
C HIS A 286 -26.94 9.06 6.50
N VAL A 287 -25.86 8.28 6.63
CA VAL A 287 -25.14 8.14 7.90
C VAL A 287 -24.51 9.46 8.34
N ASN A 288 -23.99 10.26 7.41
CA ASN A 288 -23.49 11.60 7.74
C ASN A 288 -24.60 12.50 8.32
N ASP A 289 -25.79 12.47 7.74
CA ASP A 289 -26.93 13.26 8.21
C ASP A 289 -27.35 12.82 9.61
N GLU A 290 -27.47 11.51 9.86
CA GLU A 290 -27.76 10.96 11.19
C GLU A 290 -26.65 11.29 12.22
N ARG A 291 -25.39 11.26 11.79
CA ARG A 291 -24.25 11.72 12.60
C ARG A 291 -24.39 13.18 13.01
N THR A 292 -24.81 14.04 12.08
CA THR A 292 -24.95 15.48 12.35
C THR A 292 -26.16 15.81 13.22
N LYS A 293 -27.21 14.99 13.16
CA LYS A 293 -28.41 15.12 14.01
C LYS A 293 -28.25 14.51 15.40
N GLY A 294 -27.26 13.64 15.59
CA GLY A 294 -27.01 12.96 16.88
C GLY A 294 -27.92 11.75 17.13
N THR A 295 -28.47 11.16 16.08
CA THR A 295 -29.47 10.08 16.12
C THR A 295 -28.88 8.67 15.89
N LEU A 296 -27.56 8.56 15.82
CA LEU A 296 -26.86 7.30 15.54
C LEU A 296 -26.92 6.23 16.66
N GLY A 297 -27.36 6.58 17.86
CA GLY A 297 -27.26 5.68 19.02
C GLY A 297 -25.82 5.19 19.24
N ASN A 298 -25.65 3.86 19.38
CA ASN A 298 -24.33 3.24 19.56
C ASN A 298 -23.48 3.15 18.28
N TYR A 299 -24.05 3.34 17.09
CA TYR A 299 -23.29 3.30 15.84
C TYR A 299 -22.29 4.47 15.70
N LYS A 300 -22.34 5.48 16.59
CA LYS A 300 -21.33 6.54 16.68
C LYS A 300 -19.90 6.04 16.82
N TYR A 301 -19.70 4.80 17.29
CA TYR A 301 -18.38 4.18 17.44
C TYR A 301 -18.00 3.23 16.28
N HIS A 302 -18.93 2.91 15.37
CA HIS A 302 -18.71 2.00 14.23
C HIS A 302 -19.38 2.53 12.96
N LEU A 303 -19.01 3.76 12.58
CA LEU A 303 -19.64 4.49 11.49
C LEU A 303 -19.53 3.76 10.14
N ILE A 304 -18.36 3.17 9.84
CA ILE A 304 -18.13 2.47 8.56
C ILE A 304 -19.05 1.24 8.43
N HIS A 305 -19.17 0.45 9.50
CA HIS A 305 -20.09 -0.67 9.53
C HIS A 305 -21.53 -0.22 9.29
N PHE A 306 -21.94 0.89 9.92
CA PHE A 306 -23.28 1.42 9.73
C PHE A 306 -23.54 1.87 8.28
N ILE A 307 -22.54 2.47 7.62
CA ILE A 307 -22.63 2.85 6.20
C ILE A 307 -22.83 1.63 5.29
N ILE A 308 -22.08 0.55 5.52
CA ILE A 308 -22.23 -0.70 4.76
C ILE A 308 -23.64 -1.26 4.95
N LYS A 309 -24.12 -1.31 6.21
CA LYS A 309 -25.46 -1.80 6.55
C LYS A 309 -26.58 -0.99 5.89
N GLU A 310 -26.46 0.34 5.85
CA GLU A 310 -27.40 1.19 5.11
C GLU A 310 -27.39 0.91 3.60
N GLY A 311 -26.22 0.58 3.05
CA GLY A 311 -26.08 0.14 1.66
C GLY A 311 -26.84 -1.15 1.38
N ASP A 312 -26.61 -2.19 2.18
CA ASP A 312 -27.32 -3.47 2.07
C ASP A 312 -28.84 -3.30 2.19
N TYR A 313 -29.27 -2.39 3.07
CA TYR A 313 -30.69 -2.10 3.30
C TYR A 313 -31.33 -1.50 2.06
N LEU A 314 -30.68 -0.49 1.47
CA LEU A 314 -31.15 0.15 0.26
C LEU A 314 -31.32 -0.85 -0.89
N ILE A 315 -30.35 -1.75 -1.07
CA ILE A 315 -30.39 -2.78 -2.11
C ILE A 315 -31.57 -3.71 -1.89
N THR A 316 -31.72 -4.24 -0.68
CA THR A 316 -32.79 -5.19 -0.34
C THR A 316 -34.17 -4.55 -0.47
N TYR A 317 -34.33 -3.34 0.06
CA TYR A 317 -35.58 -2.60 0.03
C TYR A 317 -36.08 -2.37 -1.41
N LEU A 318 -35.20 -1.86 -2.29
CA LEU A 318 -35.57 -1.61 -3.68
C LEU A 318 -35.87 -2.92 -4.42
N SER A 319 -35.08 -3.97 -4.18
CA SER A 319 -35.33 -5.30 -4.75
C SER A 319 -36.70 -5.87 -4.34
N ASP A 320 -37.10 -5.73 -3.07
CA ASP A 320 -38.40 -6.21 -2.58
C ASP A 320 -39.58 -5.41 -3.14
N GLN A 321 -39.38 -4.14 -3.50
CA GLN A 321 -40.39 -3.32 -4.19
C GLN A 321 -40.41 -3.56 -5.72
N GLY A 322 -39.48 -4.36 -6.25
CA GLY A 322 -39.30 -4.51 -7.70
C GLY A 322 -38.76 -3.25 -8.38
N GLU A 323 -38.13 -2.35 -7.63
CA GLU A 323 -37.50 -1.14 -8.15
C GLU A 323 -36.02 -1.36 -8.44
N GLU A 324 -35.53 -0.74 -9.52
CA GLU A 324 -34.11 -0.79 -9.88
C GLU A 324 -33.34 0.40 -9.28
N ILE A 325 -32.12 0.13 -8.80
CA ILE A 325 -31.18 1.19 -8.40
C ILE A 325 -30.78 1.97 -9.65
N LYS A 326 -31.08 3.27 -9.68
CA LYS A 326 -30.68 4.14 -10.78
C LYS A 326 -29.15 4.31 -10.80
N PRO A 327 -28.47 3.99 -11.92
CA PRO A 327 -27.02 4.06 -12.02
C PRO A 327 -26.51 5.50 -11.98
N TYR A 328 -25.32 5.69 -11.40
CA TYR A 328 -24.60 6.97 -11.45
C TYR A 328 -23.51 6.95 -12.52
N ASN A 329 -23.14 8.13 -13.01
CA ASN A 329 -21.94 8.28 -13.84
C ASN A 329 -20.69 8.17 -12.97
N PHE A 330 -19.57 7.78 -13.58
CA PHE A 330 -18.28 7.79 -12.91
C PHE A 330 -18.01 9.20 -12.32
N PRO A 331 -17.60 9.30 -11.04
CA PRO A 331 -17.51 10.58 -10.35
C PRO A 331 -16.46 11.50 -10.98
N ARG A 332 -16.86 12.74 -11.32
CA ARG A 332 -15.97 13.73 -11.95
C ARG A 332 -14.76 14.15 -11.11
N LYS A 333 -14.82 13.94 -9.79
CA LYS A 333 -13.76 14.30 -8.84
C LYS A 333 -12.71 13.20 -8.69
N VAL A 334 -12.96 12.01 -9.25
CA VAL A 334 -12.05 10.87 -9.19
C VAL A 334 -11.48 10.70 -10.60
N GLU A 335 -10.16 10.73 -10.72
CA GLU A 335 -9.51 10.32 -11.94
C GLU A 335 -9.45 8.79 -11.98
N LYS A 336 -9.77 8.19 -13.14
CA LYS A 336 -9.56 6.75 -13.33
C LYS A 336 -8.07 6.45 -13.29
N ASP A 337 -7.71 5.31 -12.74
CA ASP A 337 -6.33 4.87 -12.77
C ASP A 337 -5.89 4.50 -14.19
N LEU A 338 -4.60 4.62 -14.46
CA LEU A 338 -4.07 4.40 -15.81
C LEU A 338 -4.31 2.96 -16.30
N ASP A 339 -4.22 1.97 -15.41
CA ASP A 339 -4.52 0.57 -15.73
C ASP A 339 -6.00 0.37 -16.11
N THR A 340 -6.93 1.01 -15.39
CA THR A 340 -8.34 1.06 -15.76
C THR A 340 -8.54 1.66 -17.15
N ILE A 341 -7.87 2.78 -17.46
CA ILE A 341 -7.96 3.43 -18.78
C ILE A 341 -7.41 2.51 -19.86
N ILE A 342 -6.20 1.96 -19.69
CA ILE A 342 -5.57 1.10 -20.70
C ILE A 342 -6.43 -0.14 -20.95
N PHE A 343 -6.86 -0.83 -19.89
CA PHE A 343 -7.64 -2.04 -20.04
C PHE A 343 -8.97 -1.79 -20.76
N PHE A 344 -9.80 -0.88 -20.24
CA PHE A 344 -11.14 -0.66 -20.78
C PHE A 344 -11.15 0.12 -22.10
N ASP A 345 -10.30 1.13 -22.27
CA ASP A 345 -10.37 2.00 -23.44
C ASP A 345 -9.45 1.53 -24.59
N GLN A 346 -8.38 0.78 -24.30
CA GLN A 346 -7.40 0.35 -25.31
C GLN A 346 -7.43 -1.16 -25.57
N MET A 347 -7.49 -2.00 -24.53
CA MET A 347 -7.41 -3.46 -24.70
C MET A 347 -8.75 -4.08 -25.13
N ILE A 348 -9.83 -3.81 -24.38
CA ILE A 348 -11.15 -4.44 -24.61
C ILE A 348 -12.19 -3.52 -25.24
N PHE A 349 -11.85 -2.24 -25.46
CA PHE A 349 -12.73 -1.24 -26.09
C PHE A 349 -14.15 -1.18 -25.48
N LEU A 350 -14.22 -1.16 -24.15
CA LEU A 350 -15.43 -1.13 -23.34
C LEU A 350 -15.51 0.18 -22.52
N PRO A 351 -15.66 1.36 -23.14
CA PRO A 351 -15.63 2.65 -22.44
C PRO A 351 -16.82 2.84 -21.47
N ASN A 352 -17.90 2.08 -21.65
CA ASN A 352 -19.07 2.08 -20.78
C ASN A 352 -19.05 0.97 -19.71
N TRP A 353 -17.88 0.40 -19.39
CA TRP A 353 -17.71 -0.67 -18.40
C TRP A 353 -18.41 -0.37 -17.08
N PHE A 354 -18.32 0.87 -16.58
CA PHE A 354 -18.90 1.25 -15.29
C PHE A 354 -20.41 1.01 -15.20
N ALA A 355 -21.13 1.06 -16.34
CA ALA A 355 -22.57 0.83 -16.42
C ALA A 355 -22.94 -0.63 -16.78
N ARG A 356 -21.97 -1.53 -16.91
CA ARG A 356 -22.20 -2.95 -17.22
C ARG A 356 -22.00 -3.81 -15.99
N LYS A 357 -22.64 -4.98 -15.99
CA LYS A 357 -22.36 -5.98 -14.95
C LYS A 357 -20.93 -6.50 -15.14
N VAL A 358 -20.25 -6.69 -14.01
CA VAL A 358 -18.97 -7.36 -14.00
C VAL A 358 -19.24 -8.85 -14.23
N PRO A 359 -18.58 -9.49 -15.20
CA PRO A 359 -18.66 -10.94 -15.37
C PRO A 359 -18.17 -11.65 -14.10
N LEU A 360 -18.96 -12.59 -13.60
CA LEU A 360 -18.58 -13.35 -12.41
C LEU A 360 -17.69 -14.51 -12.85
N SER A 361 -16.40 -14.44 -12.55
CA SER A 361 -15.53 -15.62 -12.63
C SER A 361 -15.93 -16.65 -11.58
N GLN A 362 -15.67 -17.93 -11.84
CA GLN A 362 -15.95 -19.04 -10.91
C GLN A 362 -15.23 -18.81 -9.57
N GLY A 363 -15.87 -18.15 -8.61
CA GLY A 363 -15.23 -17.76 -7.35
C GLY A 363 -16.00 -16.73 -6.53
N ILE A 364 -16.84 -15.91 -7.16
CA ILE A 364 -17.91 -15.21 -6.43
C ILE A 364 -18.99 -16.25 -6.21
N VAL A 365 -18.88 -16.98 -5.09
CA VAL A 365 -20.00 -17.75 -4.56
C VAL A 365 -21.18 -16.78 -4.55
N GLU A 366 -22.30 -17.17 -5.15
CA GLU A 366 -23.60 -16.57 -4.87
C GLU A 366 -23.85 -16.71 -3.36
N MET A 367 -23.20 -15.84 -2.57
CA MET A 367 -23.54 -15.63 -1.19
C MET A 367 -24.90 -14.98 -1.29
N LYS A 368 -25.91 -15.77 -0.90
CA LYS A 368 -27.30 -15.36 -0.75
C LYS A 368 -27.32 -13.88 -0.40
N ASN A 369 -27.92 -13.10 -1.30
CA ASN A 369 -28.30 -11.68 -1.20
C ASN A 369 -27.96 -11.10 0.18
N PRO A 370 -27.05 -10.10 0.31
CA PRO A 370 -26.58 -9.59 1.60
C PRO A 370 -27.76 -9.55 2.55
N ARG A 371 -27.68 -10.34 3.63
CA ARG A 371 -28.80 -10.61 4.54
C ARG A 371 -29.15 -9.33 5.26
N CYS A 372 -29.85 -8.45 4.56
CA CYS A 372 -30.39 -7.29 5.18
C CYS A 372 -31.63 -7.70 5.94
N LEU A 373 -31.72 -7.17 7.16
CA LEU A 373 -32.68 -7.43 8.20
C LEU A 373 -34.09 -6.96 7.80
N VAL A 374 -34.67 -7.45 6.70
CA VAL A 374 -35.90 -6.85 6.15
C VAL A 374 -36.77 -7.83 5.35
N GLY A 375 -36.96 -9.05 5.86
CA GLY A 375 -38.06 -9.88 5.36
C GLY A 375 -39.40 -9.32 5.81
N ASN A 376 -40.15 -8.60 4.96
CA ASN A 376 -41.47 -8.04 5.29
C ASN A 376 -42.60 -9.09 5.45
N THR A 377 -42.26 -10.37 5.45
CA THR A 377 -43.19 -11.48 5.68
C THR A 377 -42.66 -12.40 6.76
N LEU A 378 -43.55 -12.78 7.70
CA LEU A 378 -43.24 -13.64 8.86
C LEU A 378 -42.51 -14.94 8.47
N GLU A 379 -42.76 -15.46 7.26
CA GLU A 379 -42.08 -16.62 6.70
C GLU A 379 -40.59 -16.37 6.41
N LYS A 380 -40.22 -15.20 5.85
CA LYS A 380 -38.82 -14.82 5.59
C LYS A 380 -38.04 -14.53 6.89
N ILE A 381 -38.71 -14.04 7.95
CA ILE A 381 -38.15 -13.72 9.28
C ILE A 381 -37.59 -14.98 10.00
N SER A 382 -38.13 -16.16 9.69
CA SER A 382 -37.67 -17.42 10.31
C SER A 382 -36.44 -18.04 9.64
N MET A 383 -36.06 -17.59 8.43
CA MET A 383 -35.03 -18.23 7.60
C MET A 383 -33.65 -17.53 7.62
N GLN A 384 -33.56 -16.29 8.12
CA GLN A 384 -32.31 -15.53 8.22
C GLN A 384 -31.77 -15.60 9.66
N ARG A 385 -31.13 -16.72 10.00
CA ARG A 385 -30.54 -16.92 11.33
C ARG A 385 -29.14 -17.47 11.20
N ILE A 386 -28.17 -16.83 11.85
CA ILE A 386 -26.84 -17.41 12.02
C ILE A 386 -26.94 -18.63 12.93
N THR A 387 -26.45 -19.75 12.41
CA THR A 387 -26.39 -21.04 13.09
C THR A 387 -24.95 -21.52 13.27
N ASN A 388 -23.97 -20.89 12.60
CA ASN A 388 -22.56 -21.26 12.72
C ASN A 388 -22.04 -20.89 14.11
N LEU A 389 -21.71 -21.91 14.90
CA LEU A 389 -21.23 -21.76 16.28
C LEU A 389 -19.73 -21.40 16.36
N GLU A 390 -18.96 -21.51 15.27
CA GLU A 390 -17.51 -21.25 15.27
C GLU A 390 -17.18 -19.80 15.64
N SER A 391 -18.02 -18.85 15.23
CA SER A 391 -17.84 -17.43 15.53
C SER A 391 -17.96 -17.09 17.03
N ILE A 392 -18.54 -17.97 17.85
CA ILE A 392 -18.72 -17.76 19.30
C ILE A 392 -17.36 -17.63 19.99
N VAL A 393 -16.33 -18.35 19.54
CA VAL A 393 -15.01 -18.32 20.17
C VAL A 393 -14.42 -16.91 20.16
N ALA A 394 -14.47 -16.24 19.01
CA ALA A 394 -13.98 -14.87 18.87
C ALA A 394 -14.83 -13.89 19.72
N ILE A 395 -16.16 -14.01 19.65
CA ILE A 395 -17.07 -13.13 20.42
C ILE A 395 -16.79 -13.22 21.93
N VAL A 396 -16.56 -14.43 22.45
CA VAL A 396 -16.28 -14.67 23.87
C VAL A 396 -14.89 -14.17 24.26
N GLN A 397 -13.90 -14.32 23.38
CA GLN A 397 -12.54 -13.86 23.62
C GLN A 397 -12.47 -12.34 23.81
N ASP A 398 -13.28 -11.59 23.06
CA ASP A 398 -13.31 -10.14 23.11
C ASP A 398 -14.28 -9.58 24.17
N ALA A 399 -15.14 -10.43 24.76
CA ALA A 399 -16.16 -10.02 25.71
C ALA A 399 -15.59 -9.51 27.05
N ARG A 400 -15.90 -8.26 27.40
CA ARG A 400 -15.63 -7.66 28.72
C ARG A 400 -16.74 -7.95 29.71
N TRP A 401 -17.98 -7.77 29.29
CA TRP A 401 -19.16 -8.11 30.08
C TRP A 401 -20.30 -8.54 29.18
N PHE A 402 -21.26 -9.26 29.75
CA PHE A 402 -22.48 -9.63 29.06
C PHE A 402 -23.70 -9.52 29.98
N LYS A 403 -24.87 -9.33 29.37
CA LYS A 403 -26.17 -9.24 30.04
C LYS A 403 -27.21 -10.04 29.26
N GLU A 404 -28.00 -10.82 29.98
CA GLU A 404 -29.18 -11.50 29.43
C GLU A 404 -30.37 -10.52 29.45
N THR A 405 -31.11 -10.43 28.36
CA THR A 405 -32.29 -9.58 28.20
C THR A 405 -33.47 -10.40 27.68
N ASP A 406 -34.69 -9.88 27.81
CA ASP A 406 -35.90 -10.58 27.36
C ASP A 406 -35.91 -10.86 25.85
N TYR A 407 -35.09 -10.17 25.08
CA TYR A 407 -35.03 -10.26 23.62
C TYR A 407 -33.68 -10.78 23.08
N GLY A 408 -32.75 -11.18 23.94
CA GLY A 408 -31.45 -11.71 23.51
C GLY A 408 -30.32 -11.54 24.52
N VAL A 409 -29.08 -11.69 24.06
CA VAL A 409 -27.87 -11.51 24.88
C VAL A 409 -27.10 -10.29 24.39
N VAL A 410 -26.82 -9.37 25.29
CA VAL A 410 -25.95 -8.24 25.03
C VAL A 410 -24.53 -8.60 25.46
N VAL A 411 -23.56 -8.39 24.58
CA VAL A 411 -22.14 -8.59 24.84
C VAL A 411 -21.40 -7.30 24.57
N ASN A 412 -20.63 -6.82 25.54
CA ASN A 412 -19.79 -5.65 25.36
C ASN A 412 -18.33 -6.08 25.18
N ASP A 413 -17.70 -5.60 24.11
CA ASP A 413 -16.30 -5.91 23.75
C ASP A 413 -15.29 -4.93 24.36
N GLY A 414 -15.75 -3.97 25.17
CA GLY A 414 -14.98 -2.88 25.73
C GLY A 414 -15.13 -1.56 24.98
N ASN A 415 -15.68 -1.59 23.76
CA ASN A 415 -15.96 -0.39 22.95
C ASN A 415 -17.46 -0.17 22.80
N VAL A 416 -18.19 -1.22 22.41
CA VAL A 416 -19.63 -1.16 22.20
C VAL A 416 -20.34 -2.39 22.75
N SER A 417 -21.65 -2.23 22.93
CA SER A 417 -22.55 -3.29 23.35
C SER A 417 -23.29 -3.85 22.14
N TRP A 418 -23.00 -5.10 21.78
CA TRP A 418 -23.61 -5.83 20.68
C TRP A 418 -24.79 -6.66 21.16
N LEU A 419 -25.94 -6.59 20.47
CA LEU A 419 -27.11 -7.41 20.74
C LEU A 419 -27.14 -8.63 19.82
N PHE A 420 -27.09 -9.81 20.43
CA PHE A 420 -27.27 -11.11 19.80
C PHE A 420 -28.68 -11.61 20.10
N ALA A 421 -29.57 -11.46 19.13
CA ALA A 421 -31.00 -11.71 19.29
C ALA A 421 -31.60 -12.48 18.12
N GLU A 422 -32.79 -13.05 18.33
CA GLU A 422 -33.63 -13.49 17.23
C GLU A 422 -34.35 -12.28 16.61
N GLN A 423 -34.49 -12.28 15.29
CA GLN A 423 -35.16 -11.19 14.55
C GLN A 423 -36.56 -10.89 15.07
N LEU A 424 -37.31 -11.95 15.40
CA LEU A 424 -38.69 -11.84 15.85
C LEU A 424 -38.79 -11.13 17.22
N GLU A 425 -37.85 -11.40 18.12
CA GLU A 425 -37.85 -10.78 19.45
C GLU A 425 -37.53 -9.29 19.36
N VAL A 426 -36.56 -8.92 18.53
CA VAL A 426 -36.21 -7.52 18.27
C VAL A 426 -37.38 -6.79 17.60
N PHE A 427 -38.03 -7.42 16.63
CA PHE A 427 -39.23 -6.87 15.98
C PHE A 427 -40.37 -6.63 16.98
N ASN A 428 -40.64 -7.61 17.85
CA ASN A 428 -41.67 -7.50 18.88
C ASN A 428 -41.37 -6.37 19.87
N LEU A 429 -40.10 -6.21 20.26
CA LEU A 429 -39.68 -5.10 21.11
C LEU A 429 -39.93 -3.74 20.44
N MET A 430 -39.55 -3.59 19.16
CA MET A 430 -39.74 -2.35 18.41
C MET A 430 -41.22 -2.02 18.21
N LYS A 431 -42.04 -3.04 17.96
CA LYS A 431 -43.50 -2.90 17.91
C LYS A 431 -44.07 -2.45 19.26
N ALA A 432 -43.58 -3.01 20.37
CA ALA A 432 -44.02 -2.61 21.71
C ALA A 432 -43.59 -1.18 22.07
N LYS A 433 -42.44 -0.71 21.57
CA LYS A 433 -41.96 0.67 21.72
C LYS A 433 -42.67 1.70 20.84
N GLY A 434 -43.55 1.25 19.93
CA GLY A 434 -44.25 2.14 18.99
C GLY A 434 -43.42 2.58 17.78
N ALA A 435 -42.19 2.06 17.64
CA ALA A 435 -41.26 2.37 16.56
C ALA A 435 -41.63 1.70 15.23
N VAL A 436 -42.44 0.63 15.29
CA VAL A 436 -42.92 -0.14 14.14
C VAL A 436 -44.43 -0.07 14.08
N VAL A 437 -44.97 0.63 13.09
CA VAL A 437 -46.42 0.85 12.92
C VAL A 437 -47.11 -0.37 12.29
N ASN A 438 -46.41 -1.10 11.42
CA ASN A 438 -46.88 -2.32 10.77
C ASN A 438 -45.71 -3.23 10.33
N SER A 439 -46.01 -4.42 9.84
CA SER A 439 -45.03 -5.41 9.37
C SER A 439 -44.18 -4.98 8.15
N HIS A 440 -44.47 -3.81 7.57
CA HIS A 440 -43.78 -3.22 6.43
C HIS A 440 -43.05 -1.91 6.80
N SER A 441 -43.08 -1.52 8.09
CA SER A 441 -42.50 -0.26 8.53
C SER A 441 -40.97 -0.36 8.58
N ARG A 442 -40.28 0.67 8.09
CA ARG A 442 -38.83 0.84 8.27
C ARG A 442 -38.54 0.91 9.77
N TRP A 443 -37.64 0.07 10.25
CA TRP A 443 -37.07 0.19 11.58
C TRP A 443 -35.56 0.04 11.46
N LEU A 444 -34.86 1.10 11.82
CA LEU A 444 -33.42 1.05 12.02
C LEU A 444 -33.19 0.87 13.53
N PRO A 445 -32.13 0.18 13.98
CA PRO A 445 -31.79 0.10 15.40
C PRO A 445 -31.31 1.44 16.00
N GLU A 446 -31.69 2.57 15.40
CA GLU A 446 -31.42 3.92 15.90
C GLU A 446 -32.00 4.12 17.32
N GLU A 447 -32.98 3.29 17.73
CA GLU A 447 -33.62 3.30 19.05
C GLU A 447 -33.14 2.21 20.02
N PHE A 448 -32.10 1.46 19.66
CA PHE A 448 -31.47 0.51 20.57
C PHE A 448 -30.24 1.10 21.24
N ASP A 449 -30.12 0.86 22.54
CA ASP A 449 -28.90 1.08 23.30
C ASP A 449 -27.77 0.08 22.92
N TYR A 450 -27.91 -0.65 21.79
CA TYR A 450 -27.05 -1.77 21.38
C TYR A 450 -26.86 -1.81 19.85
N CYS A 451 -25.66 -2.19 19.40
CA CYS A 451 -25.36 -2.45 18.00
C CYS A 451 -25.91 -3.83 17.58
N ILE A 452 -26.53 -3.92 16.40
CA ILE A 452 -27.01 -5.20 15.86
C ILE A 452 -26.26 -5.49 14.54
N ASN A 453 -25.51 -6.60 14.53
CA ASN A 453 -24.79 -7.08 13.35
C ASN A 453 -25.68 -8.00 12.49
N ASP A 454 -26.21 -9.07 13.08
CA ASP A 454 -27.09 -10.04 12.41
C ASP A 454 -28.14 -10.58 13.42
N PHE A 455 -29.02 -11.47 12.99
CA PHE A 455 -29.87 -12.26 13.86
C PHE A 455 -29.41 -13.70 13.98
N TYR A 456 -29.56 -14.23 15.18
CA TYR A 456 -28.96 -15.49 15.57
C TYR A 456 -30.05 -16.48 15.92
N SER A 457 -29.83 -17.75 15.60
CA SER A 457 -30.76 -18.80 16.01
C SER A 457 -30.78 -18.94 17.53
N PHE A 458 -31.91 -19.36 18.10
CA PHE A 458 -32.00 -19.72 19.51
C PHE A 458 -30.83 -20.62 19.96
N ARG A 459 -30.48 -21.61 19.12
CA ARG A 459 -29.34 -22.50 19.36
C ARG A 459 -28.04 -21.73 19.50
N PHE A 460 -27.75 -20.82 18.57
CA PHE A 460 -26.56 -19.97 18.64
C PHE A 460 -26.53 -19.15 19.92
N ILE A 461 -27.63 -18.45 20.24
CA ILE A 461 -27.73 -17.58 21.43
C ILE A 461 -27.50 -18.39 22.72
N ARG A 462 -28.08 -19.60 22.80
CA ARG A 462 -27.87 -20.52 23.93
C ARG A 462 -26.41 -20.95 24.08
N HIS A 463 -25.75 -21.30 22.97
CA HIS A 463 -24.33 -21.67 22.99
C HIS A 463 -23.43 -20.48 23.33
N LEU A 464 -23.74 -19.30 22.81
CA LEU A 464 -23.03 -18.06 23.13
C LEU A 464 -23.15 -17.75 24.63
N LEU A 465 -24.36 -17.77 25.18
CA LEU A 465 -24.61 -17.53 26.60
C LEU A 465 -23.88 -18.53 27.49
N GLN A 466 -23.87 -19.82 27.11
CA GLN A 466 -23.14 -20.84 27.85
C GLN A 466 -21.63 -20.61 27.79
N ALA A 467 -21.10 -20.26 26.63
CA ALA A 467 -19.68 -19.96 26.46
C ALA A 467 -19.26 -18.71 27.26
N LEU A 468 -20.08 -17.66 27.25
CA LEU A 468 -19.86 -16.44 28.05
C LEU A 468 -19.90 -16.73 29.55
N LYS A 469 -20.86 -17.52 30.04
CA LYS A 469 -20.95 -17.94 31.45
C LYS A 469 -19.74 -18.77 31.90
N ASN A 470 -19.05 -19.43 30.98
CA ASN A 470 -17.84 -20.21 31.23
C ASN A 470 -16.54 -19.43 30.94
N SER A 471 -16.64 -18.16 30.55
CA SER A 471 -15.51 -17.30 30.21
C SER A 471 -15.12 -16.38 31.37
N THR A 472 -14.13 -15.52 31.14
CA THR A 472 -13.73 -14.45 32.07
C THR A 472 -14.62 -13.20 31.97
N ALA A 473 -15.58 -13.15 31.04
CA ALA A 473 -16.47 -12.01 30.87
C ALA A 473 -17.41 -11.82 32.08
N LEU A 474 -17.58 -10.58 32.55
CA LEU A 474 -18.41 -10.27 33.70
C LEU A 474 -19.90 -10.41 33.36
N ASN A 475 -20.64 -11.23 34.12
CA ASN A 475 -22.10 -11.32 34.00
C ASN A 475 -22.76 -10.18 34.80
N VAL A 476 -23.49 -9.29 34.13
CA VAL A 476 -24.18 -8.15 34.74
C VAL A 476 -25.67 -8.46 34.84
N THR A 477 -26.17 -8.70 36.07
CA THR A 477 -27.54 -9.14 36.32
C THR A 477 -28.56 -8.03 36.60
N GLU A 478 -28.14 -6.77 36.68
CA GLU A 478 -29.03 -5.62 36.95
C GLU A 478 -28.73 -4.42 36.05
N ASP A 479 -29.76 -3.66 35.70
CA ASP A 479 -29.64 -2.36 35.04
C ASP A 479 -28.90 -1.37 35.94
N LYS A 480 -27.58 -1.32 35.79
CA LYS A 480 -26.82 -0.12 36.14
C LYS A 480 -26.80 0.78 34.92
N SER A 481 -27.90 1.48 34.70
CA SER A 481 -27.93 2.72 33.88
C SER A 481 -27.03 3.83 34.46
N THR A 482 -26.29 3.56 35.53
CA THR A 482 -25.32 4.45 36.18
C THR A 482 -24.04 3.70 36.54
N MET A 483 -23.24 3.31 35.55
CA MET A 483 -21.79 3.22 35.68
C MET A 483 -21.15 3.72 34.38
N TRP A 484 -21.21 5.03 34.19
CA TRP A 484 -20.24 5.81 33.44
C TRP A 484 -19.68 6.85 34.41
#